data_AF-A0A7J3WY24-F1
#
_entry.id   AF-A0A7J3WY24-F1
#
_cell.length_a   1.000
_cell.length_b   1.000
_cell.length_c   1.000
_cell.angle_alpha   90.00
_cell.angle_beta   90.00
_cell.angle_gamma   90.00
#
_symmetry.space_group_name_H-M   'P 1'
#
loop_
_entity.id
_entity.type
_entity.pdbx_description
1 polymer ?
#
loop_
_entity_poly.entity_id
_entity_poly.type
_entity_poly.pdbx_seq_one_letter_code
_entity_poly.pdbx_strand_id
1 'polypeptide(L)' 'MVRKPSDYQSDIWNDWCPGCGDFGIVAAMYRAFAELNLPPEKTVVVSGIGCSGKT' A
#
# COMPACT_ATOMS: atom_id res chain seq x y z
N MET A 1 -18.01 -4.26 -8.86
CA MET A 1 -16.84 -3.89 -9.67
C MET A 1 -15.60 -4.40 -8.93
N VAL A 2 -14.68 -5.09 -9.60
CA VAL A 2 -13.46 -5.62 -8.97
C VAL A 2 -12.42 -4.50 -8.92
N ARG A 3 -11.88 -4.22 -7.73
CA ARG A 3 -10.83 -3.21 -7.53
C ARG A 3 -9.49 -3.70 -8.05
N LYS A 4 -8.66 -2.79 -8.55
CA LYS A 4 -7.31 -3.04 -9.05
C LYS A 4 -6.28 -2.63 -8.00
N PRO A 5 -5.06 -3.20 -7.99
CA PRO A 5 -4.01 -2.76 -7.09
C PRO A 5 -3.68 -1.26 -7.19
N SER A 6 -3.82 -0.67 -8.38
CA SER A 6 -3.66 0.77 -8.61
C SER A 6 -4.67 1.64 -7.84
N ASP A 7 -5.83 1.10 -7.49
CA ASP A 7 -6.89 1.84 -6.78
C ASP A 7 -6.50 2.12 -5.31
N TYR A 8 -5.41 1.52 -4.82
CA TYR A 8 -4.88 1.71 -3.46
C TYR A 8 -3.58 2.54 -3.42
N GLN A 9 -3.06 2.94 -4.59
CA GLN A 9 -1.84 3.74 -4.67
C GLN A 9 -2.09 5.19 -4.24
N SER A 10 -1.13 5.75 -3.50
CA SER A 10 -1.12 7.17 -3.15
C SER A 10 -0.43 7.99 -4.23
N ASP A 11 -0.85 9.24 -4.40
CA ASP A 11 -0.17 10.23 -5.25
C ASP A 11 1.10 10.82 -4.59
N ILE A 12 1.41 10.39 -3.36
CA ILE A 12 2.58 10.83 -2.61
C ILE A 12 3.81 10.06 -3.08
N TRP A 13 4.92 10.77 -3.30
CA TRP A 13 6.20 10.17 -3.63
C TRP A 13 6.78 9.36 -2.46
N ASN A 14 7.17 8.12 -2.73
CA ASN A 14 7.84 7.27 -1.74
C ASN A 14 9.33 7.61 -1.64
N ASP A 15 9.75 8.06 -0.46
CA ASP A 15 11.12 8.50 -0.18
C ASP A 15 12.05 7.39 0.34
N TRP A 16 11.70 6.12 0.12
CA TRP A 16 12.55 4.98 0.45
C TRP A 16 13.76 4.86 -0.46
N CYS A 17 14.84 4.29 0.08
CA CYS A 17 16.07 4.06 -0.67
C CYS A 17 15.85 3.12 -1.88
N PRO A 18 16.60 3.29 -2.98
CA PRO A 18 16.57 2.34 -4.11
C PRO A 18 16.88 0.92 -3.64
N GLY A 19 16.02 -0.04 -4.02
CA GLY A 19 16.14 -1.44 -3.59
C GLY A 19 15.59 -1.74 -2.19
N CYS A 20 14.94 -0.78 -1.53
CA CYS A 20 14.27 -1.02 -0.25
C CYS A 20 13.18 -2.10 -0.38
N GLY A 21 13.09 -2.99 0.61
CA GLY A 21 12.09 -4.06 0.65
C GLY A 21 10.65 -3.55 0.86
N ASP A 22 10.47 -2.35 1.42
CA ASP A 22 9.15 -1.74 1.66
C ASP A 22 8.35 -1.56 0.35
N PHE A 23 9.03 -1.31 -0.79
CA PHE A 23 8.39 -1.31 -2.11
C PHE A 23 7.72 -2.65 -2.43
N GLY A 24 8.31 -3.76 -2.02
CA GLY A 24 7.74 -5.10 -2.19
C GLY A 24 6.54 -5.33 -1.28
N ILE A 25 6.63 -4.88 -0.02
CA ILE A 25 5.56 -5.02 0.97
C ILE A 25 4.32 -4.22 0.56
N VAL A 26 4.48 -2.94 0.19
CA VAL A 26 3.34 -2.10 -0.23
C VAL A 26 2.67 -2.66 -1.50
N ALA A 27 3.46 -3.15 -2.46
CA ALA A 27 2.92 -3.77 -3.66
C ALA A 27 2.13 -5.06 -3.35
N ALA A 28 2.58 -5.85 -2.37
CA ALA A 28 1.86 -7.03 -1.90
C ALA A 28 0.55 -6.64 -1.19
N MET A 29 0.56 -5.58 -0.37
CA MET A 29 -0.65 -5.07 0.30
C MET A 29 -1.71 -4.62 -0.72
N TYR A 30 -1.33 -3.84 -1.73
CA TYR A 30 -2.25 -3.41 -2.79
C TYR A 30 -2.87 -4.58 -3.56
N ARG A 31 -2.08 -5.64 -3.82
CA ARG A 31 -2.60 -6.87 -4.45
C ARG A 31 -3.60 -7.58 -3.54
N ALA A 32 -3.26 -7.75 -2.25
CA ALA A 32 -4.14 -8.39 -1.29
C ALA A 32 -5.47 -7.63 -1.13
N PHE A 33 -5.44 -6.29 -1.07
CA PHE A 33 -6.66 -5.49 -0.97
C PHE A 33 -7.54 -5.62 -2.21
N ALA A 34 -6.93 -5.64 -3.40
CA ALA A 34 -7.63 -5.85 -4.66
C ALA A 34 -8.28 -7.24 -4.75
N GLU A 35 -7.53 -8.30 -4.39
CA GLU A 35 -8.02 -9.69 -4.36
C GLU A 35 -9.19 -9.88 -3.39
N LEU A 36 -9.12 -9.25 -2.22
CA LEU A 36 -10.19 -9.23 -1.23
C LEU A 36 -11.31 -8.23 -1.54
N ASN A 37 -11.16 -7.43 -2.60
CA ASN A 37 -12.08 -6.39 -3.02
C ASN A 37 -12.47 -5.42 -1.88
N LEU A 38 -11.48 -5.01 -1.06
CA LEU A 38 -11.71 -4.15 0.09
C LEU A 38 -12.00 -2.70 -0.35
N PRO A 39 -13.06 -2.04 0.17
CA PRO A 39 -13.31 -0.63 -0.10
C PRO A 39 -12.23 0.26 0.54
N PRO A 40 -11.45 1.06 -0.23
CA PRO A 40 -10.47 1.98 0.35
C PRO A 40 -11.09 2.92 1.37
N GLU A 41 -12.31 3.40 1.12
CA GLU A 41 -13.06 4.29 2.01
C GLU A 41 -13.53 3.62 3.31
N LYS A 42 -13.40 2.30 3.43
CA LYS A 42 -13.70 1.50 4.63
C LYS A 42 -12.50 0.70 5.14
N THR A 43 -11.31 0.95 4.60
CA THR A 43 -10.08 0.24 4.95
C THR A 43 -9.12 1.23 5.61
N VAL A 44 -8.57 0.84 6.76
CA VAL A 44 -7.63 1.69 7.51
C VAL A 44 -6.31 0.94 7.66
N VAL A 45 -5.22 1.57 7.23
CA VAL A 45 -3.85 1.13 7.50
C VAL A 45 -3.33 1.98 8.64
N VAL A 46 -2.83 1.34 9.70
CA VAL A 46 -2.27 2.01 10.89
C VAL A 46 -0.81 1.61 11.01
N SER A 47 0.04 2.60 11.22
CA SER A 47 1.49 2.40 11.27
C SER A 47 2.13 3.06 12.50
N GLY A 48 3.36 2.63 12.80
CA GLY A 48 4.22 3.25 13.82
C GLY A 48 5.16 4.30 13.21
N ILE A 49 6.25 4.59 13.93
CA ILE A 49 7.28 5.54 13.46
C ILE A 49 8.43 4.78 12.78
N GLY A 50 8.78 5.17 11.56
CA GLY A 50 9.93 4.63 10.81
C GLY A 50 9.69 4.57 9.30
N CYS A 51 10.69 4.11 8.53
CA CYS A 51 10.54 3.90 7.08
C CYS A 51 9.41 2.91 6.76
N SER A 52 9.34 1.81 7.51
CA SER A 52 8.26 0.83 7.41
C SER A 52 6.89 1.39 7.77
N GLY A 53 6.84 2.49 8.54
CA GLY A 53 5.59 3.14 8.88
C GLY A 53 4.97 3.95 7.74
N LYS A 54 5.72 4.12 6.64
CA LYS A 54 5.25 4.77 5.41
C LYS A 54 4.73 3.76 4.37
N THR A 55 4.73 2.47 4.71
CA THR A 55 4.32 1.34 3.85
C THR A 55 2.81 1.19 3.87
#